data_AF-A0A818KPJ5-F1
#
_entry.id   AF-A0A818KPJ5-F1
#
_cell.length_a   1.000
_cell.length_b   1.000
_cell.length_c   1.000
_cell.angle_alpha   90.00
_cell.angle_beta   90.00
_cell.angle_gamma   90.00
#
_symmetry.space_group_name_H-M   'P 1'
#
loop_
_entity.id
_entity.type
_entity.pdbx_description
1 polymer ?
#
loop_
_entity_poly.entity_id
_entity_poly.type
_entity_poly.pdbx_seq_one_letter_code
_entity_poly.pdbx_strand_id
1 'polypeptide(L)'
;MLQYGYNIQTINIVVWFCKIRYYFFYVFVGIPRYFIILASIDRYLASSSDMHRRRWSTPKIAIRLIIGNVLFWCIIYIHIPIFYEIQNGDCSFRKGIYSIFFCIYLLIESGIIPPLMMLIFGLLTLNNIRRSKRNIRPIQVVDVTASLQFNRISKKDLQLSKMLFNQICLWIILNMLNPCYLLYRTMTINDTKSSVRLAVELFINNMSYSSIYLEFSLTFFIYTLSSPLFRRELKKLMHNKLLHCLPLNMICRNTA
;
A
#
# COMPACT_ATOMS: atom_id res chain seq x y z
N MET A 1 6.93 -0.26 -20.71
CA MET A 1 8.39 -0.38 -20.93
C MET A 1 8.77 -0.97 -22.29
N LEU A 2 7.97 -1.82 -22.94
CA LEU A 2 8.27 -2.35 -24.29
C LEU A 2 8.09 -1.34 -25.46
N GLN A 3 7.50 -0.17 -25.19
CA GLN A 3 7.03 0.75 -26.23
C GLN A 3 8.16 1.56 -26.90
N TYR A 4 9.29 1.77 -26.22
CA TYR A 4 10.39 2.62 -26.71
C TYR A 4 11.56 1.86 -27.32
N GLY A 5 11.70 0.56 -27.06
CA GLY A 5 12.76 -0.28 -27.65
C GLY A 5 12.45 -0.79 -29.06
N TYR A 6 11.17 -0.86 -29.43
CA TYR A 6 10.73 -1.50 -30.69
C TYR A 6 9.96 -0.58 -31.65
N ASN A 7 9.82 0.71 -31.37
CA ASN A 7 9.14 1.68 -32.24
C ASN A 7 7.70 1.26 -32.66
N ILE A 8 7.03 0.46 -31.83
CA ILE A 8 5.66 0.01 -32.07
C ILE A 8 4.70 1.06 -31.51
N GLN A 9 4.14 1.91 -32.38
CA GLN A 9 3.17 2.96 -32.02
C GLN A 9 1.78 2.42 -31.59
N THR A 10 1.58 1.10 -31.45
CA THR A 10 0.23 0.51 -31.28
C THR A 10 -0.47 0.86 -29.97
N ILE A 11 0.26 1.20 -28.90
CA ILE A 11 -0.33 1.54 -27.60
C ILE A 11 -0.99 2.94 -27.59
N ASN A 12 -0.60 3.83 -28.50
CA ASN A 12 -1.13 5.20 -28.60
C ASN A 12 -2.10 5.38 -29.78
N ILE A 13 -2.55 4.29 -30.40
CA ILE A 13 -3.50 4.33 -31.53
C ILE A 13 -4.94 4.06 -31.04
N VAL A 14 -5.09 3.38 -29.91
CA VAL A 14 -6.38 2.86 -29.46
C VAL A 14 -6.84 3.55 -28.18
N VAL A 15 -7.72 4.55 -28.32
CA VAL A 15 -8.24 5.39 -27.24
C VAL A 15 -8.83 4.58 -26.08
N TRP A 16 -9.57 3.52 -26.38
CA TRP A 16 -10.20 2.68 -25.34
C TRP A 16 -9.16 1.95 -24.49
N PHE A 17 -8.08 1.45 -25.09
CA PHE A 17 -7.04 0.72 -24.37
C PHE A 17 -6.30 1.63 -23.39
N CYS A 18 -5.99 2.85 -23.83
CA CYS A 18 -5.36 3.82 -22.93
C CYS A 18 -6.24 4.12 -21.71
N LYS A 19 -7.52 4.44 -21.94
CA LYS A 19 -8.48 4.77 -20.88
C LYS A 19 -8.57 3.65 -19.84
N ILE A 20 -8.72 2.42 -20.30
CA ILE A 20 -8.82 1.23 -19.43
C ILE A 20 -7.51 0.99 -18.68
N ARG A 21 -6.36 1.11 -19.34
CA ARG A 21 -5.04 0.93 -18.70
C ARG A 21 -4.85 1.90 -17.54
N TYR A 22 -5.11 3.19 -17.74
CA TYR A 22 -4.96 4.17 -16.67
C TYR A 22 -6.00 3.98 -15.58
N TYR A 23 -7.26 3.67 -15.93
CA TYR A 23 -8.28 3.34 -14.95
C TYR A 23 -7.82 2.23 -13.99
N PHE A 24 -7.41 1.07 -14.54
CA PHE A 24 -6.92 -0.03 -13.71
C PHE A 24 -5.65 0.32 -12.95
N PHE A 25 -4.72 1.06 -13.57
CA PHE A 25 -3.51 1.51 -12.89
C PHE A 25 -3.85 2.29 -11.61
N TYR A 26 -4.69 3.31 -11.70
CA TYR A 26 -5.03 4.13 -10.53
C TYR A 26 -5.88 3.38 -9.50
N VAL A 27 -6.83 2.53 -9.95
CA VAL A 27 -7.61 1.68 -9.04
C VAL A 27 -6.70 0.72 -8.27
N PHE A 28 -5.81 0.00 -8.96
CA PHE A 28 -4.92 -0.97 -8.33
C PHE A 28 -3.81 -0.32 -7.49
N VAL A 29 -3.47 0.94 -7.75
CA VAL A 29 -2.55 1.71 -6.90
C VAL A 29 -3.28 2.24 -5.65
N GLY A 30 -4.51 2.73 -5.80
CA GLY A 30 -5.28 3.32 -4.71
C GLY A 30 -5.73 2.28 -3.67
N ILE A 31 -6.25 1.13 -4.10
CA ILE A 31 -6.83 0.12 -3.20
C ILE A 31 -5.83 -0.34 -2.11
N PRO A 32 -4.63 -0.84 -2.44
CA PRO A 32 -3.67 -1.33 -1.44
C PRO A 32 -3.24 -0.24 -0.47
N ARG A 33 -3.06 0.99 -0.96
CA ARG A 33 -2.68 2.14 -0.14
C ARG A 33 -3.66 2.38 1.00
N TYR A 34 -4.96 2.35 0.70
CA TYR A 34 -5.99 2.54 1.71
C TYR A 34 -6.20 1.30 2.60
N PHE A 35 -5.85 0.09 2.14
CA PHE A 35 -5.77 -1.07 3.03
C PHE A 35 -4.73 -0.90 4.13
N ILE A 36 -3.59 -0.25 3.84
CA ILE A 36 -2.56 0.02 4.85
C ILE A 36 -3.07 1.03 5.90
N ILE A 37 -3.84 2.05 5.46
CA ILE A 37 -4.51 3.00 6.37
C ILE A 37 -5.53 2.27 7.24
N LEU A 38 -6.41 1.46 6.63
CA LEU A 38 -7.42 0.67 7.35
C LEU A 38 -6.77 -0.30 8.34
N ALA A 39 -5.64 -0.93 7.98
CA ALA A 39 -4.88 -1.76 8.89
C ALA A 39 -4.34 -0.97 10.08
N SER A 40 -3.89 0.27 9.87
CA SER A 40 -3.43 1.16 10.95
C SER A 40 -4.57 1.56 11.89
N ILE A 41 -5.76 1.83 11.35
CA ILE A 41 -6.98 2.09 12.11
C ILE A 41 -7.38 0.86 12.93
N ASP A 42 -7.39 -0.32 12.29
CA ASP A 42 -7.71 -1.58 12.96
C ASP A 42 -6.75 -1.85 14.13
N ARG A 43 -5.43 -1.63 13.95
CA ARG A 43 -4.45 -1.73 15.04
C ARG A 43 -4.72 -0.73 16.16
N TYR A 44 -5.07 0.51 15.84
CA TYR A 44 -5.45 1.51 16.84
C TYR A 44 -6.66 1.04 17.65
N LEU A 45 -7.72 0.59 16.99
CA LEU A 45 -8.95 0.10 17.64
C LEU A 45 -8.67 -1.15 18.50
N ALA A 46 -7.87 -2.08 18.00
CA ALA A 46 -7.45 -3.28 18.72
C ALA A 46 -6.66 -2.96 20.00
N SER A 47 -5.82 -1.92 19.95
CA SER A 47 -4.97 -1.51 21.08
C SER A 47 -5.71 -0.71 22.15
N SER A 48 -6.95 -0.27 21.89
CA SER A 48 -7.71 0.55 22.82
C SER A 48 -8.16 -0.27 24.05
N SER A 49 -8.13 0.37 25.22
CA SER A 49 -8.67 -0.21 26.46
C SER A 49 -10.20 -0.21 26.50
N ASP A 50 -10.83 0.60 25.64
CA ASP A 50 -12.29 0.69 25.55
C ASP A 50 -12.84 -0.51 24.75
N MET A 51 -13.67 -1.31 25.40
CA MET A 51 -14.31 -2.49 24.83
C MET A 51 -15.20 -2.14 23.63
N HIS A 52 -15.85 -0.97 23.63
CA HIS A 52 -16.68 -0.53 22.53
C HIS A 52 -15.84 -0.28 21.28
N ARG A 53 -14.69 0.41 21.42
CA ARG A 53 -13.75 0.66 20.32
C ARG A 53 -13.11 -0.63 19.82
N ARG A 54 -12.73 -1.54 20.72
CA ARG A 54 -12.12 -2.82 20.35
C ARG A 54 -13.06 -3.73 19.55
N ARG A 55 -14.39 -3.64 19.78
CA ARG A 55 -15.40 -4.40 19.01
C ARG A 55 -15.38 -4.07 17.50
N TRP A 56 -14.87 -2.90 17.11
CA TRP A 56 -14.71 -2.55 15.70
C TRP A 56 -13.58 -3.32 15.01
N SER A 57 -12.58 -3.78 15.76
CA SER A 57 -11.51 -4.66 15.27
C SER A 57 -11.98 -6.12 15.25
N THR A 58 -13.00 -6.40 14.43
CA THR A 58 -13.48 -7.77 14.19
C THR A 58 -13.33 -8.16 12.72
N PRO A 59 -13.05 -9.44 12.41
CA PRO A 59 -12.87 -9.90 11.03
C PRO A 59 -14.07 -9.59 10.13
N LYS A 60 -15.29 -9.66 10.66
CA LYS A 60 -16.53 -9.34 9.93
C LYS A 60 -16.55 -7.88 9.47
N ILE A 61 -16.12 -6.95 10.32
CA ILE A 61 -16.03 -5.52 9.98
C ILE A 61 -14.88 -5.29 9.02
N ALA A 62 -13.72 -5.91 9.24
CA ALA A 62 -12.57 -5.81 8.34
C ALA A 62 -12.93 -6.22 6.90
N ILE A 63 -13.64 -7.34 6.71
CA ILE A 63 -14.08 -7.78 5.38
C ILE A 63 -15.04 -6.76 4.74
N ARG A 64 -16.00 -6.22 5.50
CA ARG A 64 -16.92 -5.19 4.99
C ARG A 64 -16.16 -3.92 4.56
N LEU A 65 -15.17 -3.49 5.35
CA LEU A 65 -14.33 -2.33 5.01
C LEU A 65 -13.45 -2.61 3.78
N ILE A 66 -12.94 -3.84 3.63
CA ILE A 66 -12.18 -4.23 2.45
C ILE A 66 -13.04 -4.14 1.19
N ILE A 67 -14.23 -4.74 1.21
CA ILE A 67 -15.17 -4.71 0.07
C ILE A 67 -15.60 -3.26 -0.22
N GLY A 68 -15.94 -2.52 0.82
CA GLY A 68 -16.31 -1.10 0.70
C GLY A 68 -15.20 -0.25 0.09
N ASN A 69 -13.94 -0.46 0.50
CA ASN A 69 -12.77 0.25 -0.04
C ASN A 69 -12.57 -0.07 -1.54
N VAL A 70 -12.67 -1.35 -1.92
CA VAL A 70 -12.55 -1.74 -3.34
C VAL A 70 -13.63 -1.06 -4.19
N LEU A 71 -14.89 -1.13 -3.76
CA LEU A 71 -16.00 -0.49 -4.49
C LEU A 71 -15.84 1.02 -4.55
N PHE A 72 -15.48 1.66 -3.44
CA PHE A 72 -15.26 3.09 -3.36
C PHE A 72 -14.21 3.56 -4.37
N TRP A 73 -13.04 2.92 -4.43
CA TRP A 73 -11.98 3.32 -5.35
C TRP A 73 -12.31 3.01 -6.81
N CYS A 74 -12.98 1.90 -7.10
CA CYS A 74 -13.50 1.63 -8.44
C CYS A 74 -14.43 2.77 -8.91
N ILE A 75 -15.34 3.24 -8.06
CA ILE A 75 -16.28 4.31 -8.39
C ILE A 75 -15.57 5.66 -8.50
N ILE A 76 -14.72 6.00 -7.54
CA ILE A 76 -13.99 7.27 -7.53
C ILE A 76 -13.19 7.44 -8.82
N TYR A 77 -12.52 6.39 -9.31
CA TYR A 77 -11.69 6.49 -10.52
C TYR A 77 -12.46 6.44 -11.86
N ILE A 78 -13.80 6.39 -11.87
CA ILE A 78 -14.62 6.42 -13.10
C ILE A 78 -14.37 7.67 -13.96
N HIS A 79 -13.97 8.79 -13.34
CA HIS A 79 -13.62 10.01 -14.07
C HIS A 79 -12.43 9.82 -15.04
N ILE A 80 -11.52 8.88 -14.77
CA ILE A 80 -10.33 8.64 -15.61
C ILE A 80 -10.68 8.25 -17.05
N PRO A 81 -11.47 7.20 -17.33
CA PRO A 81 -11.84 6.86 -18.70
C PRO A 81 -12.67 7.94 -19.40
N ILE A 82 -13.26 8.89 -18.68
CA ILE A 82 -14.01 10.01 -19.27
C ILE A 82 -13.03 11.08 -19.78
N PHE A 83 -12.05 11.47 -18.96
CA PHE A 83 -11.19 12.62 -19.21
C PHE A 83 -9.80 12.29 -19.80
N TYR A 84 -9.41 11.02 -19.91
CA TYR A 84 -8.20 10.63 -20.64
C TYR A 84 -8.44 10.62 -22.15
N GLU A 85 -7.50 11.18 -22.90
CA GLU A 85 -7.56 11.28 -24.36
C GLU A 85 -6.15 11.17 -24.97
N ILE A 86 -6.10 10.89 -26.27
CA ILE A 86 -4.85 10.83 -27.01
C ILE A 86 -4.64 12.19 -27.65
N GLN A 87 -3.61 12.91 -27.21
CA GLN A 87 -3.22 14.21 -27.75
C GLN A 87 -1.79 14.09 -28.30
N ASN A 88 -1.58 14.48 -29.56
CA ASN A 88 -0.27 14.45 -30.21
C ASN A 88 0.45 13.10 -30.11
N GLY A 89 -0.30 11.99 -30.14
CA GLY A 89 0.25 10.64 -30.04
C GLY A 89 0.71 10.25 -28.63
N ASP A 90 0.43 11.04 -27.59
CA ASP A 90 0.61 10.68 -26.18
C ASP A 90 -0.75 10.53 -25.51
N CYS A 91 -0.89 9.52 -24.65
CA CYS A 91 -2.13 9.36 -23.92
C CYS A 91 -2.05 10.01 -22.55
N SER A 92 -2.83 11.06 -22.36
CA SER A 92 -2.82 11.83 -21.12
C SER A 92 -4.19 12.40 -20.79
N PHE A 93 -4.33 12.95 -19.59
CA PHE A 93 -5.55 13.65 -19.22
C PHE A 93 -5.77 14.89 -20.12
N ARG A 94 -7.05 15.20 -20.35
CA ARG A 94 -7.46 16.41 -21.06
C ARG A 94 -6.81 17.67 -20.47
N LYS A 95 -6.33 18.55 -21.35
CA LYS A 95 -5.75 19.84 -20.96
C LYS A 95 -6.83 20.78 -20.41
N GLY A 96 -6.45 21.68 -19.51
CA GLY A 96 -7.35 22.68 -18.95
C GLY A 96 -7.61 22.43 -17.46
N ILE A 97 -8.82 22.75 -16.99
CA ILE A 97 -9.09 22.76 -15.54
C ILE A 97 -8.98 21.37 -14.90
N TYR A 98 -9.25 20.32 -15.68
CA TYR A 98 -9.18 18.94 -15.21
C TYR A 98 -7.74 18.50 -14.86
N SER A 99 -6.72 18.97 -15.60
CA SER A 99 -5.33 18.60 -15.28
C SER A 99 -4.90 19.11 -13.92
N ILE A 100 -5.29 20.35 -13.59
CA ILE A 100 -5.02 20.98 -12.30
C ILE A 100 -5.77 20.23 -11.19
N PHE A 101 -7.08 19.98 -11.39
CA PHE A 101 -7.89 19.20 -10.46
C PHE A 101 -7.26 17.82 -10.19
N PHE A 102 -6.89 17.09 -11.24
CA PHE A 102 -6.34 15.74 -11.12
C PHE A 102 -4.97 15.72 -10.42
N CYS A 103 -4.12 16.72 -10.67
CA CYS A 103 -2.84 16.84 -9.97
C CYS A 103 -3.02 17.13 -8.49
N ILE A 104 -3.91 18.06 -8.13
CA ILE A 104 -4.23 18.36 -6.73
C ILE A 104 -4.84 17.13 -6.05
N TYR A 105 -5.77 16.47 -6.72
CA TYR A 105 -6.39 15.24 -6.26
C TYR A 105 -5.33 14.17 -5.96
N LEU A 106 -4.41 13.89 -6.88
CA LEU A 106 -3.33 12.91 -6.66
C LEU A 106 -2.37 13.35 -5.56
N LEU A 107 -2.03 14.63 -5.46
CA LEU A 107 -1.16 15.14 -4.39
C LEU A 107 -1.80 14.91 -3.01
N ILE A 108 -3.09 15.18 -2.87
CA ILE A 108 -3.81 14.99 -1.61
C ILE A 108 -4.03 13.50 -1.32
N GLU A 109 -4.59 12.77 -2.28
CA GLU A 109 -4.98 11.36 -2.16
C GLU A 109 -3.79 10.43 -1.95
N SER A 110 -2.70 10.67 -2.70
CA SER A 110 -1.49 9.87 -2.60
C SER A 110 -0.52 10.50 -1.60
N GLY A 111 -0.18 11.77 -1.77
CA GLY A 111 0.95 12.40 -1.08
C GLY A 111 0.70 12.79 0.37
N ILE A 112 -0.55 13.12 0.76
CA ILE A 112 -0.84 13.75 2.05
C ILE A 112 -1.67 12.84 2.96
N ILE A 113 -2.80 12.33 2.48
CA ILE A 113 -3.75 11.57 3.32
C ILE A 113 -3.11 10.31 3.92
N PRO A 114 -2.46 9.41 3.16
CA PRO A 114 -1.89 8.19 3.70
C PRO A 114 -0.85 8.41 4.80
N PRO A 115 0.21 9.25 4.60
CA PRO A 115 1.20 9.44 5.65
C PRO A 115 0.61 10.14 6.88
N LEU A 116 -0.29 11.11 6.71
CA LEU A 116 -0.93 11.78 7.85
C LEU A 116 -1.79 10.80 8.67
N MET A 117 -2.69 10.05 8.01
CA MET A 117 -3.56 9.11 8.70
C MET A 117 -2.75 8.05 9.45
N MET A 118 -1.74 7.49 8.79
CA MET A 118 -0.92 6.46 9.42
C MET A 118 -0.03 7.01 10.54
N LEU A 119 0.47 8.24 10.43
CA LEU A 119 1.18 8.90 11.53
C LEU A 119 0.25 9.08 12.73
N ILE A 120 -0.97 9.59 12.52
CA ILE A 120 -1.97 9.80 13.57
C ILE A 120 -2.31 8.47 14.24
N PHE A 121 -2.76 7.46 13.48
CA PHE A 121 -3.15 6.17 14.05
C PHE A 121 -1.97 5.38 14.61
N GLY A 122 -0.78 5.53 14.04
CA GLY A 122 0.45 4.96 14.57
C GLY A 122 0.81 5.53 15.94
N LEU A 123 0.81 6.86 16.08
CA LEU A 123 1.06 7.53 17.36
C LEU A 123 -0.01 7.19 18.41
N LEU A 124 -1.28 7.16 18.02
CA LEU A 124 -2.38 6.76 18.89
C LEU A 124 -2.24 5.30 19.36
N THR A 125 -1.84 4.39 18.47
CA THR A 125 -1.56 2.98 18.80
C THR A 125 -0.40 2.87 19.81
N LEU A 126 0.68 3.62 19.60
CA LEU A 126 1.82 3.66 20.53
C LEU A 126 1.42 4.22 21.90
N ASN A 127 0.59 5.26 21.94
CA ASN A 127 0.09 5.84 23.17
C ASN A 127 -0.79 4.84 23.95
N ASN A 128 -1.69 4.14 23.27
CA ASN A 128 -2.50 3.09 23.90
C ASN A 128 -1.64 1.97 24.48
N ILE A 129 -0.64 1.49 23.73
CA ILE A 129 0.28 0.45 24.18
C ILE A 129 1.09 0.93 25.40
N ARG A 130 1.62 2.15 25.38
CA ARG A 130 2.38 2.73 26.50
C ARG A 130 1.51 2.89 27.75
N ARG A 131 0.29 3.41 27.59
CA ARG A 131 -0.68 3.59 28.68
C ARG A 131 -1.07 2.25 29.29
N SER A 132 -1.33 1.24 28.45
CA SER A 132 -1.67 -0.09 28.93
C SER A 132 -0.51 -0.75 29.68
N LYS A 133 0.75 -0.54 29.26
CA LYS A 133 1.92 -1.02 30.01
C LYS A 133 2.10 -0.30 31.36
N ARG A 134 1.80 1.00 31.42
CA ARG A 134 1.90 1.81 32.65
C ARG A 134 0.84 1.41 33.68
N ASN A 135 -0.37 1.11 33.25
CA ASN A 135 -1.47 0.71 34.13
C ASN A 135 -1.35 -0.73 34.68
N ILE A 136 -0.39 -1.54 34.18
CA ILE A 136 -0.26 -2.98 34.50
C ILE A 136 0.98 -3.29 35.39
N ARG A 137 1.70 -2.29 35.92
CA ARG A 137 2.77 -2.54 36.91
C ARG A 137 2.49 -1.80 38.24
N PRO A 138 2.55 -2.46 39.41
CA PRO A 138 2.13 -3.83 39.74
C PRO A 138 1.13 -3.81 40.92
N ILE A 139 -0.08 -4.36 40.75
CA ILE A 139 -0.84 -4.86 41.91
C ILE A 139 -0.58 -6.37 41.96
N GLN A 140 -0.10 -6.78 43.13
CA GLN A 140 0.44 -8.08 43.47
C GLN A 140 -0.50 -9.27 43.12
N VAL A 141 0.13 -10.38 42.70
CA VAL A 141 -0.31 -11.78 42.84
C VAL A 141 -1.34 -12.39 41.85
N VAL A 142 -2.01 -11.65 40.98
CA VAL A 142 -3.01 -12.29 40.08
C VAL A 142 -2.46 -12.60 38.67
N ASP A 143 -2.27 -13.90 38.40
CA ASP A 143 -2.06 -14.57 37.11
C ASP A 143 -0.87 -14.11 36.23
N VAL A 144 0.29 -14.72 36.47
CA VAL A 144 1.51 -14.59 35.63
C VAL A 144 1.20 -14.89 34.14
N THR A 145 0.29 -15.82 33.86
CA THR A 145 -0.17 -16.21 32.52
C THR A 145 -0.86 -15.06 31.76
N ALA A 146 -1.76 -14.32 32.40
CA ALA A 146 -2.47 -13.19 31.80
C ALA A 146 -1.52 -12.04 31.44
N SER A 147 -0.56 -11.74 32.33
CA SER A 147 0.46 -10.71 32.09
C SER A 147 1.42 -11.08 30.94
N LEU A 148 1.77 -12.36 30.80
CA LEU A 148 2.59 -12.87 29.69
C LEU A 148 1.84 -12.83 28.36
N GLN A 149 0.55 -13.18 28.35
CA GLN A 149 -0.31 -13.13 27.17
C GLN A 149 -0.50 -11.69 26.68
N PHE A 150 -0.76 -10.74 27.58
CA PHE A 150 -0.87 -9.32 27.24
C PHE A 150 0.43 -8.76 26.64
N ASN A 151 1.58 -9.07 27.25
CA ASN A 151 2.89 -8.66 26.73
C ASN A 151 3.18 -9.25 25.33
N ARG A 152 2.74 -10.49 25.07
CA ARG A 152 2.87 -11.11 23.73
C ARG A 152 1.98 -10.43 22.69
N ILE A 153 0.73 -10.10 23.03
CA ILE A 153 -0.19 -9.38 22.13
C ILE A 153 0.37 -8.00 21.79
N SER A 154 0.78 -7.22 22.81
CA SER A 154 1.37 -5.89 22.62
C SER A 154 2.66 -5.92 21.76
N LYS A 155 3.51 -6.94 21.92
CA LYS A 155 4.71 -7.10 21.07
C LYS A 155 4.34 -7.39 19.61
N LYS A 156 3.31 -8.21 19.36
CA LYS A 156 2.82 -8.48 18.00
C LYS A 156 2.24 -7.22 17.35
N ASP A 157 1.44 -6.44 18.07
CA ASP A 157 0.85 -5.21 17.55
C ASP A 157 1.89 -4.13 17.26
N LEU A 158 2.92 -4.01 18.11
CA LEU A 158 4.06 -3.12 17.85
C LEU A 158 4.84 -3.54 16.60
N GLN A 159 5.07 -4.84 16.43
CA GLN A 159 5.76 -5.38 15.27
C GLN A 159 4.96 -5.14 13.97
N LEU A 160 3.65 -5.32 14.00
CA LEU A 160 2.76 -5.01 12.87
C LEU A 160 2.77 -3.50 12.57
N SER A 161 2.70 -2.65 13.59
CA SER A 161 2.77 -1.19 13.42
C SER A 161 4.11 -0.75 12.82
N LYS A 162 5.23 -1.36 13.23
CA LYS A 162 6.56 -1.11 12.64
C LYS A 162 6.62 -1.52 11.17
N MET A 163 6.01 -2.65 10.82
CA MET A 163 5.91 -3.11 9.43
C MET A 163 5.14 -2.12 8.57
N LEU A 164 3.99 -1.62 9.06
CA LEU A 164 3.19 -0.60 8.38
C LEU A 164 3.98 0.71 8.22
N PHE A 165 4.70 1.17 9.25
CA PHE A 165 5.54 2.37 9.16
C PHE A 165 6.63 2.25 8.08
N ASN A 166 7.36 1.13 8.04
CA ASN A 166 8.37 0.90 7.02
C ASN A 166 7.78 0.95 5.60
N GLN A 167 6.56 0.46 5.43
CA GLN A 167 5.87 0.48 4.14
C GLN A 167 5.54 1.91 3.71
N ILE A 168 5.14 2.80 4.63
CA ILE A 168 4.96 4.22 4.31
C ILE A 168 6.25 4.86 3.86
N CYS A 169 7.35 4.64 4.58
CA CYS A 169 8.63 5.25 4.25
C CYS A 169 9.04 4.86 2.82
N LEU A 170 8.88 3.57 2.47
CA LEU A 170 9.11 3.10 1.11
C LEU A 170 8.15 3.75 0.11
N TRP A 171 6.87 3.83 0.46
CA TRP A 171 5.84 4.44 -0.38
C TRP A 171 6.20 5.89 -0.71
N ILE A 172 6.57 6.70 0.28
CA ILE A 172 7.00 8.10 0.09
C ILE A 172 8.21 8.15 -0.84
N ILE A 173 9.26 7.36 -0.57
CA ILE A 173 10.49 7.38 -1.38
C ILE A 173 10.22 7.00 -2.84
N LEU A 174 9.40 5.99 -3.08
CA LEU A 174 9.18 5.44 -4.42
C LEU A 174 8.03 6.11 -5.19
N ASN A 175 7.04 6.71 -4.52
CA ASN A 175 5.84 7.26 -5.18
C ASN A 175 5.80 8.77 -5.22
N MET A 176 6.51 9.48 -4.33
CA MET A 176 6.46 10.95 -4.26
C MET A 176 6.97 11.63 -5.54
N LEU A 177 7.83 10.94 -6.31
CA LEU A 177 8.34 11.46 -7.57
C LEU A 177 7.22 11.74 -8.59
N ASN A 178 6.21 10.87 -8.66
CA ASN A 178 5.13 10.96 -9.64
C ASN A 178 4.23 12.21 -9.48
N PRO A 179 3.65 12.52 -8.30
CA PRO A 179 2.85 13.73 -8.13
C PRO A 179 3.68 15.01 -8.32
N CYS A 180 4.95 15.01 -7.89
CA CYS A 180 5.86 16.14 -8.14
C CYS A 180 6.09 16.36 -9.65
N TYR A 181 6.35 15.30 -10.40
CA TYR A 181 6.50 15.36 -11.85
C TYR A 181 5.21 15.81 -12.55
N LEU A 182 4.05 15.29 -12.14
CA LEU A 182 2.76 15.69 -12.72
C LEU A 182 2.43 17.17 -12.47
N LEU A 183 2.77 17.68 -11.29
CA LEU A 183 2.65 19.11 -10.97
C LEU A 183 3.55 19.95 -11.89
N TYR A 184 4.82 19.58 -12.03
CA TYR A 184 5.76 20.22 -12.96
C TYR A 184 5.26 20.21 -14.40
N ARG A 185 4.79 19.05 -14.90
CA ARG A 185 4.25 18.89 -16.27
C ARG A 185 3.05 19.81 -16.49
N THR A 186 2.18 19.94 -15.50
CA THR A 186 0.98 20.77 -15.59
C THR A 186 1.30 22.25 -15.57
N MET A 187 2.27 22.68 -14.73
CA MET A 187 2.71 24.08 -14.70
C MET A 187 3.40 24.52 -15.99
N THR A 188 4.07 23.60 -16.68
CA THR A 188 4.89 23.87 -17.87
C THR A 188 4.18 23.49 -19.18
N ILE A 189 2.85 23.35 -19.15
CA ILE A 189 2.08 22.80 -20.28
C ILE A 189 2.00 23.72 -21.49
N ASN A 190 2.14 25.04 -21.28
CA ASN A 190 2.12 26.07 -22.31
C ASN A 190 3.54 26.48 -22.75
N ASP A 191 4.59 25.93 -22.12
CA ASP A 191 5.97 26.24 -22.47
C ASP A 191 6.34 25.55 -23.79
N THR A 192 7.05 26.25 -24.67
CA THR A 192 7.75 25.62 -25.79
C THR A 192 8.98 24.88 -25.25
N LYS A 193 9.00 23.55 -25.39
CA LYS A 193 10.04 22.69 -24.83
C LYS A 193 11.05 22.28 -25.91
N SER A 194 12.34 22.36 -25.57
CA SER A 194 13.40 21.81 -26.42
C SER A 194 13.36 20.28 -26.44
N SER A 195 13.96 19.67 -27.47
CA SER A 195 14.05 18.22 -27.61
C SER A 195 14.75 17.56 -26.40
N VAL A 196 15.78 18.20 -25.87
CA VAL A 196 16.51 17.73 -24.67
C VAL A 196 15.61 17.76 -23.44
N ARG A 197 14.84 18.85 -23.23
CA ARG A 197 13.91 18.95 -22.09
C ARG A 197 12.83 17.90 -22.17
N LEU A 198 12.29 17.64 -23.36
CA LEU A 198 11.30 16.59 -23.57
C LEU A 198 11.87 15.19 -23.27
N ALA A 199 13.12 14.92 -23.65
CA ALA A 199 13.79 13.65 -23.34
C ALA A 199 13.98 13.46 -21.82
N VAL A 200 14.36 14.52 -21.09
CA VAL A 200 14.48 14.49 -19.63
C VAL A 200 13.12 14.26 -18.96
N GLU A 201 12.07 14.97 -19.40
CA GLU A 201 10.71 14.78 -18.89
C GLU A 201 10.22 13.35 -19.10
N LEU A 202 10.48 12.78 -20.29
CA LEU A 202 10.14 11.40 -20.60
C LEU A 202 10.91 10.41 -19.71
N PHE A 203 12.19 10.66 -19.45
CA PHE A 203 12.99 9.85 -18.54
C PHE A 203 12.43 9.88 -17.12
N ILE A 204 12.13 11.07 -16.58
CA ILE A 204 11.56 11.24 -15.23
C ILE A 204 10.19 10.57 -15.12
N ASN A 205 9.35 10.68 -16.15
CA ASN A 205 8.04 10.02 -16.21
C ASN A 205 8.18 8.49 -16.13
N ASN A 206 9.06 7.92 -16.97
CA ASN A 206 9.32 6.48 -16.97
C ASN A 206 9.90 6.01 -15.63
N MET A 207 10.85 6.77 -15.06
CA MET A 207 11.41 6.49 -13.75
C MET A 207 10.33 6.50 -12.67
N SER A 208 9.43 7.47 -12.69
CA SER A 208 8.29 7.57 -11.77
C SER A 208 7.40 6.33 -11.82
N TYR A 209 6.99 5.90 -13.02
CA TYR A 209 6.18 4.69 -13.16
C TYR A 209 6.94 3.43 -12.75
N SER A 210 8.22 3.32 -13.08
CA SER A 210 9.06 2.20 -12.65
C SER A 210 9.19 2.13 -11.14
N SER A 211 9.35 3.26 -10.45
CA SER A 211 9.39 3.30 -8.99
C SER A 211 8.07 2.86 -8.36
N ILE A 212 6.93 3.26 -8.93
CA ILE A 212 5.60 2.79 -8.50
C ILE A 212 5.50 1.27 -8.65
N TYR A 213 5.87 0.70 -9.80
CA TYR A 213 5.83 -0.75 -10.00
C TYR A 213 6.77 -1.51 -9.05
N LEU A 214 7.97 -0.95 -8.82
CA LEU A 214 8.96 -1.51 -7.90
C LEU A 214 8.43 -1.59 -6.47
N GLU A 215 7.63 -0.62 -6.03
CA GLU A 215 7.02 -0.61 -4.70
C GLU A 215 6.17 -1.87 -4.45
N PHE A 216 5.34 -2.25 -5.42
CA PHE A 216 4.50 -3.44 -5.31
C PHE A 216 5.35 -4.72 -5.22
N SER A 217 6.43 -4.81 -5.99
CA SER A 217 7.36 -5.93 -5.92
C SER A 217 8.09 -6.00 -4.57
N LEU A 218 8.51 -4.85 -4.03
CA LEU A 218 9.27 -4.77 -2.78
C LEU A 218 8.43 -5.04 -1.54
N THR A 219 7.12 -4.83 -1.61
CA THR A 219 6.20 -5.03 -0.48
C THR A 219 6.34 -6.44 0.14
N PHE A 220 6.42 -7.48 -0.69
CA PHE A 220 6.62 -8.86 -0.22
C PHE A 220 7.95 -9.05 0.52
N PHE A 221 9.05 -8.53 -0.04
CA PHE A 221 10.38 -8.63 0.56
C PHE A 221 10.45 -7.87 1.88
N ILE A 222 9.85 -6.68 1.96
CA ILE A 222 9.82 -5.87 3.17
C ILE A 222 9.04 -6.57 4.27
N TYR A 223 7.89 -7.16 3.98
CA TYR A 223 7.15 -7.93 4.97
C TYR A 223 7.94 -9.13 5.48
N THR A 224 8.68 -9.79 4.57
CA THR A 224 9.55 -10.92 4.91
C THR A 224 10.77 -10.49 5.75
N LEU A 225 11.38 -9.34 5.45
CA LEU A 225 12.58 -8.85 6.14
C LEU A 225 12.24 -8.14 7.46
N SER A 226 11.15 -7.39 7.51
CA SER A 226 10.75 -6.58 8.67
C SER A 226 10.13 -7.42 9.79
N SER A 227 9.40 -8.50 9.44
CA SER A 227 8.59 -9.25 10.41
C SER A 227 9.12 -10.68 10.63
N PRO A 228 9.77 -10.99 11.77
CA PRO A 228 10.06 -12.38 12.15
C PRO A 228 8.81 -13.25 12.30
N LEU A 229 7.64 -12.64 12.52
CA LEU A 229 6.36 -13.34 12.57
C LEU A 229 5.95 -13.82 11.18
N PHE A 230 6.07 -12.96 10.16
CA PHE A 230 5.81 -13.33 8.78
C PHE A 230 6.76 -14.46 8.31
N ARG A 231 8.06 -14.36 8.64
CA ARG A 231 9.03 -15.43 8.34
C ARG A 231 8.67 -16.76 8.97
N ARG A 232 8.20 -16.75 10.23
CA ARG A 232 7.81 -17.98 10.94
C ARG A 232 6.58 -18.62 10.30
N GLU A 233 5.56 -17.84 9.98
CA GLU A 233 4.35 -18.36 9.32
C GLU A 233 4.65 -18.83 7.88
N LEU A 234 5.48 -18.10 7.12
CA LEU A 234 5.93 -18.54 5.79
C LEU A 234 6.69 -19.87 5.87
N LYS A 235 7.63 -19.99 6.81
CA LYS A 235 8.37 -21.24 7.04
C LYS A 235 7.45 -22.39 7.43
N LYS A 236 6.45 -22.15 8.30
CA LYS A 236 5.45 -23.18 8.66
C LYS A 236 4.62 -23.61 7.47
N LEU A 237 4.14 -22.67 6.65
CA LEU A 237 3.36 -22.99 5.44
C LEU A 237 4.19 -23.78 4.44
N MET A 238 5.45 -23.38 4.24
CA MET A 238 6.39 -24.13 3.40
C MET A 238 6.66 -25.53 3.95
N HIS A 239 6.94 -25.65 5.25
CA HIS A 239 7.23 -26.93 5.89
C HIS A 239 6.02 -27.87 5.86
N ASN A 240 4.82 -27.38 6.19
CA ASN A 240 3.59 -28.16 6.15
C ASN A 240 3.25 -28.62 4.72
N LYS A 241 3.45 -27.77 3.70
CA LYS A 241 3.28 -28.17 2.30
C LYS A 241 4.37 -29.15 1.84
N LEU A 242 5.62 -28.97 2.27
CA LEU A 242 6.72 -29.88 1.95
C LEU A 242 6.49 -31.26 2.58
N LEU A 243 6.01 -31.33 3.82
CA LEU A 243 5.60 -32.56 4.51
C LEU A 243 4.39 -33.24 3.85
N HIS A 244 3.48 -32.47 3.25
CA HIS A 244 2.33 -33.01 2.52
C HIS A 244 2.68 -33.43 1.08
N CYS A 245 3.76 -32.90 0.50
CA CYS A 245 4.29 -33.30 -0.81
C CYS A 245 5.34 -34.43 -0.72
N LEU A 246 5.90 -34.69 0.47
CA LEU A 246 6.69 -35.89 0.74
C LEU A 246 5.72 -37.05 0.95
N PRO A 247 5.68 -38.07 0.07
CA PRO A 247 4.90 -39.26 0.35
C PRO A 247 5.41 -39.87 1.66
N LEU A 248 4.48 -40.13 2.57
CA LEU A 248 4.62 -40.78 3.87
C LEU A 248 5.07 -42.26 3.75
N ASN A 249 6.11 -42.55 2.96
CA ASN A 249 6.66 -43.89 2.76
C ASN A 249 8.13 -44.04 3.20
N MET A 250 8.72 -43.09 3.94
CA MET A 250 10.14 -43.22 4.34
C MET A 250 10.52 -42.77 5.77
N ILE A 251 9.61 -42.80 6.76
CA ILE A 251 10.00 -42.56 8.18
C ILE A 251 9.42 -43.58 9.18
N CYS A 252 8.92 -44.74 8.75
CA CYS A 252 8.63 -45.87 9.66
C CYS A 252 9.19 -47.20 9.14
N ARG A 253 10.51 -47.32 9.06
CA ARG A 253 11.22 -48.61 9.12
C ARG A 253 12.63 -48.40 9.68
N ASN A 254 12.74 -48.55 11.00
CA ASN A 254 13.83 -49.23 11.72
C ASN A 254 13.86 -48.78 13.18
N THR A 255 12.90 -49.28 13.94
CA THR A 255 13.12 -49.68 15.34
C THR A 255 12.75 -51.16 15.40
N ALA A 256 13.76 -52.00 15.19
CA ALA A 256 13.84 -53.38 15.65
C ALA A 256 15.32 -53.62 15.96
#